data_AF-A0A916K5V8-F1
#
_entry.id   AF-A0A916K5V8-F1
#
_cell.length_a   1.000
_cell.length_b   1.000
_cell.length_c   1.000
_cell.angle_alpha   90.00
_cell.angle_beta   90.00
_cell.angle_gamma   90.00
#
_symmetry.space_group_name_H-M   'P 1'
#
loop_
_entity.id
_entity.type
_entity.pdbx_description
1 polymer ?
#
loop_
_entity_poly.entity_id
_entity_poly.type
_entity_poly.pdbx_seq_one_letter_code
_entity_poly.pdbx_strand_id
1 'polypeptide(L)'
;MLRWKAWKCNGPSITITTQLPDTTPPETKYKFTPVRSANEKYIMGLSTTLIATDAGSGVLKTEYRVNKSGPWVSYTIPFTIQAATTQYLEWRSVDNAGNQEKTWLMDFNKGTLKQS
;
A
#
# COMPACT_ATOMS: atom_id res chain seq x y z
N MET A 1 56.01 -37.33 25.46
CA MET A 1 54.64 -37.49 24.92
C MET A 1 53.74 -36.45 25.57
N LEU A 2 53.35 -35.39 24.86
CA LEU A 2 52.44 -34.37 25.40
C LEU A 2 51.01 -34.69 24.94
N ARG A 3 50.13 -34.96 25.90
CA ARG A 3 48.70 -35.23 25.68
C ARG A 3 47.94 -33.90 25.68
N TRP A 4 47.36 -33.53 24.54
CA TRP A 4 46.44 -32.40 24.44
C TRP A 4 45.04 -32.85 24.88
N LYS A 5 44.49 -32.23 25.92
CA LYS A 5 43.06 -32.39 26.26
C LYS A 5 42.25 -31.49 25.33
N ALA A 6 41.46 -32.09 24.44
CA ALA A 6 40.46 -31.38 23.66
C ALA A 6 39.34 -30.90 24.59
N TRP A 7 39.20 -29.59 24.73
CA TRP A 7 38.02 -29.00 25.37
C TRP A 7 36.87 -29.03 24.38
N LYS A 8 35.77 -29.71 24.73
CA LYS A 8 34.52 -29.65 23.98
C LYS A 8 33.84 -28.33 24.30
N CYS A 9 33.93 -27.34 23.41
CA CYS A 9 33.10 -26.14 23.50
C CYS A 9 31.68 -26.49 23.06
N ASN A 10 30.80 -26.81 24.02
CA ASN A 10 29.36 -26.81 23.80
C ASN A 10 28.85 -25.37 23.93
N GLY A 11 29.24 -24.51 22.99
CA GLY A 11 28.69 -23.15 22.89
C GLY A 11 27.25 -23.20 22.37
N PRO A 12 26.40 -22.21 22.72
CA PRO A 12 25.08 -22.10 22.13
C PRO A 12 25.21 -21.93 20.61
N SER A 13 24.48 -22.72 19.84
CA SER A 13 24.33 -22.52 18.40
C SER A 13 23.62 -21.17 18.19
N ILE A 14 24.37 -20.16 17.75
CA ILE A 14 23.79 -18.89 17.31
C ILE A 14 23.33 -19.11 15.87
N THR A 15 22.02 -19.29 15.68
CA THR A 15 21.43 -19.31 14.35
C THR A 15 21.39 -17.88 13.84
N ILE A 16 22.33 -17.51 12.97
CA ILE A 16 22.22 -16.26 12.20
C ILE A 16 21.23 -16.53 11.07
N THR A 17 19.98 -16.15 11.28
CA THR A 17 18.97 -16.19 10.21
C THR A 17 19.20 -15.00 9.29
N THR A 18 19.88 -15.23 8.18
CA THR A 18 20.03 -14.22 7.12
C THR A 18 18.71 -14.12 6.35
N GLN A 19 17.83 -13.20 6.73
CA GLN A 19 16.63 -12.89 5.95
C GLN A 19 17.04 -12.18 4.67
N LEU A 20 16.62 -12.70 3.52
CA LEU A 20 16.85 -12.03 2.23
C LEU A 20 16.11 -10.68 2.22
N PRO A 21 16.67 -9.64 1.57
CA PRO A 21 15.99 -8.37 1.42
C PRO A 21 14.67 -8.57 0.67
N ASP A 22 13.63 -7.88 1.12
CA ASP A 22 12.33 -7.90 0.48
C ASP A 22 12.36 -7.19 -0.87
N THR A 23 11.83 -7.85 -1.90
CA THR A 23 11.78 -7.37 -3.28
C THR A 23 10.36 -7.32 -3.83
N THR A 24 9.36 -7.69 -3.03
CA THR A 24 7.96 -7.75 -3.48
C THR A 24 7.26 -6.44 -3.13
N PRO A 25 6.65 -5.75 -4.11
CA PRO A 25 5.88 -4.55 -3.81
C PRO A 25 4.59 -4.89 -3.05
N PRO A 26 4.05 -3.92 -2.28
CA PRO A 26 2.76 -4.07 -1.63
C PRO A 26 1.62 -4.17 -2.64
N GLU A 27 0.46 -4.67 -2.21
CA GLU A 27 -0.77 -4.65 -3.00
C GLU A 27 -1.85 -3.83 -2.30
N THR A 28 -2.46 -2.86 -3.00
CA THR A 28 -3.57 -2.05 -2.48
C THR A 28 -4.93 -2.49 -2.99
N LYS A 29 -5.82 -2.86 -2.06
CA LYS A 29 -7.26 -3.03 -2.32
C LYS A 29 -8.01 -1.71 -2.10
N TYR A 30 -9.10 -1.52 -2.82
CA TYR A 30 -9.92 -0.31 -2.78
C TYR A 30 -11.40 -0.61 -2.58
N LYS A 31 -12.12 0.35 -1.99
CA LYS A 31 -13.59 0.34 -1.90
C LYS A 31 -14.12 1.76 -2.10
N PHE A 32 -15.08 1.89 -3.01
CA PHE A 32 -15.83 3.14 -3.23
C PHE A 32 -17.27 2.95 -2.75
N THR A 33 -17.70 3.78 -1.82
CA THR A 33 -19.09 3.77 -1.31
C THR A 33 -19.78 5.05 -1.73
N PRO A 34 -20.92 5.00 -2.45
CA PRO A 34 -21.65 6.20 -2.83
C PRO A 34 -22.11 7.03 -1.63
N VAL A 35 -21.83 8.32 -1.67
CA VAL A 35 -22.42 9.33 -0.78
C VAL A 35 -23.55 10.01 -1.54
N ARG A 36 -24.76 9.90 -1.01
CA ARG A 36 -25.97 10.44 -1.65
C ARG A 36 -26.41 11.76 -1.03
N SER A 37 -27.16 12.54 -1.79
CA SER A 37 -27.87 13.72 -1.30
C SER A 37 -28.91 13.36 -0.24
N ALA A 38 -29.36 14.35 0.55
CA ALA A 38 -30.31 14.14 1.64
C ALA A 38 -31.65 13.50 1.20
N ASN A 39 -32.05 13.71 -0.06
CA ASN A 39 -33.24 13.08 -0.67
C ASN A 39 -32.91 11.78 -1.44
N GLU A 40 -31.70 11.24 -1.27
CA GLU A 40 -31.15 10.03 -1.89
C GLU A 40 -31.13 9.98 -3.43
N LYS A 41 -31.52 11.07 -4.09
CA LYS A 41 -31.69 11.10 -5.54
C LYS A 41 -30.38 11.17 -6.32
N TYR A 42 -29.35 11.81 -5.76
CA TYR A 42 -28.10 12.09 -6.47
C TYR A 42 -26.90 11.53 -5.71
N ILE A 43 -25.93 10.97 -6.44
CA ILE A 43 -24.60 10.66 -5.89
C ILE A 43 -23.80 11.96 -5.90
N MET A 44 -23.45 12.45 -4.72
CA MET A 44 -22.64 13.66 -4.53
C MET A 44 -21.14 13.35 -4.57
N GLY A 45 -20.77 12.13 -4.19
CA GLY A 45 -19.39 11.72 -4.09
C GLY A 45 -19.22 10.25 -3.78
N LEU A 46 -17.97 9.83 -3.62
CA LEU A 46 -17.61 8.49 -3.23
C LEU A 46 -16.71 8.55 -2.00
N SER A 47 -17.11 7.86 -0.94
CA SER A 47 -16.23 7.58 0.19
C SER A 47 -15.23 6.51 -0.25
N THR A 48 -13.97 6.88 -0.26
CA THR A 48 -12.84 6.07 -0.73
C THR A 48 -12.10 5.46 0.45
N THR A 49 -11.98 4.13 0.43
CA THR A 49 -11.16 3.37 1.37
C THR A 49 -10.07 2.63 0.60
N LEU A 50 -8.83 2.75 1.06
CA LEU A 50 -7.66 2.07 0.51
C LEU A 50 -7.05 1.20 1.61
N ILE A 51 -6.73 -0.05 1.30
CA ILE A 51 -6.14 -1.00 2.23
C ILE A 51 -4.96 -1.66 1.53
N ALA A 52 -3.76 -1.31 1.95
CA ALA A 52 -2.53 -1.90 1.43
C ALA A 52 -2.06 -3.04 2.34
N THR A 53 -1.56 -4.10 1.72
CA THR A 53 -0.96 -5.24 2.41
C THR A 53 0.34 -5.64 1.72
N ASP A 54 1.33 -6.01 2.51
CA ASP A 54 2.58 -6.60 2.03
C ASP A 54 2.96 -7.76 2.97
N ALA A 55 3.47 -8.85 2.40
CA ALA A 55 3.84 -10.05 3.14
C ALA A 55 5.32 -10.09 3.53
N GLY A 56 6.16 -9.25 2.92
CA GLY A 56 7.59 -9.17 3.18
C GLY A 56 7.91 -8.24 4.33
N SER A 57 8.22 -6.99 4.00
CA SER A 57 8.66 -5.94 4.93
C SER A 57 7.50 -5.13 5.52
N GLY A 58 6.27 -5.34 5.04
CA GLY A 58 5.08 -4.61 5.47
C GLY A 58 5.00 -3.22 4.82
N VAL A 59 3.81 -2.62 4.88
CA VAL A 59 3.55 -1.34 4.20
C VAL A 59 4.13 -0.16 4.99
N LEU A 60 4.91 0.68 4.33
CA LEU A 60 5.41 1.94 4.89
C LEU A 60 4.36 3.06 4.75
N LYS A 61 3.82 3.23 3.54
CA LYS A 61 2.82 4.27 3.27
C LYS A 61 1.94 3.94 2.06
N THR A 62 0.73 4.50 2.09
CA THR A 62 -0.15 4.60 0.92
C THR A 62 -0.34 6.08 0.60
N GLU A 63 -0.30 6.44 -0.67
CA GLU A 63 -0.47 7.80 -1.15
C GLU A 63 -1.50 7.83 -2.28
N TYR A 64 -2.23 8.93 -2.41
CA TYR A 64 -3.18 9.15 -3.48
C TYR A 64 -3.04 10.55 -4.09
N ARG A 65 -3.54 10.70 -5.32
CA ARG A 65 -3.60 11.97 -6.04
C ARG A 65 -4.93 12.09 -6.75
N VAL A 66 -5.53 13.27 -6.70
CA VAL A 66 -6.80 13.57 -7.37
C VAL A 66 -6.53 14.39 -8.63
N ASN A 67 -7.23 14.08 -9.72
CA ASN A 67 -7.21 14.81 -10.99
C ASN A 67 -5.85 14.92 -11.70
N LYS A 68 -4.91 14.00 -11.46
CA LYS A 68 -3.59 13.89 -12.13
C LYS A 68 -2.63 15.08 -12.02
N SER A 69 -3.09 16.24 -11.55
CA SER A 69 -2.30 17.48 -11.49
C SER A 69 -1.91 17.90 -10.07
N GLY A 70 -2.46 17.26 -9.03
CA GLY A 70 -2.15 17.57 -7.64
C GLY A 70 -0.86 16.93 -7.11
N PRO A 71 -0.38 17.33 -5.92
CA PRO A 71 0.63 16.57 -5.19
C PRO A 71 0.07 15.21 -4.75
N TRP A 72 0.98 14.26 -4.50
CA TRP A 72 0.63 13.03 -3.77
C TRP A 72 0.34 13.38 -2.31
N VAL A 73 -0.74 12.82 -1.78
CA VAL A 73 -1.21 13.01 -0.41
C VAL A 73 -1.18 11.66 0.29
N SER A 74 -0.61 11.60 1.50
CA SER A 74 -0.61 10.37 2.29
C SER A 74 -2.03 10.00 2.72
N TYR A 75 -2.40 8.75 2.46
CA TYR A 75 -3.64 8.16 2.92
C TYR A 75 -3.52 7.76 4.39
N THR A 76 -4.31 8.38 5.25
CA THR A 76 -4.35 8.08 6.69
C THR A 76 -5.71 7.55 7.14
N ILE A 77 -6.78 8.08 6.55
CA ILE A 77 -8.17 7.70 6.82
C ILE A 77 -8.99 7.76 5.53
N PRO A 78 -10.15 7.08 5.48
CA PRO A 78 -11.09 7.24 4.38
C PRO A 78 -11.46 8.71 4.13
N PHE A 79 -11.57 9.08 2.86
CA PHE A 79 -11.91 10.44 2.45
C PHE A 79 -12.96 10.40 1.34
N THR A 80 -13.72 11.50 1.18
CA THR A 80 -14.74 11.61 0.13
C THR A 80 -14.23 12.41 -1.05
N ILE A 81 -14.34 11.84 -2.24
CA ILE A 81 -14.16 12.57 -3.51
C ILE A 81 -15.51 13.09 -4.01
N GLN A 82 -15.52 14.28 -4.58
CA GLN A 82 -16.74 14.91 -5.09
C GLN A 82 -16.99 14.50 -6.54
N ALA A 83 -18.16 13.94 -6.83
CA ALA A 83 -18.50 13.46 -8.16
C ALA A 83 -18.52 14.59 -9.20
N ALA A 84 -18.81 15.82 -8.78
CA ALA A 84 -18.87 16.98 -9.67
C ALA A 84 -17.48 17.46 -10.15
N THR A 85 -16.40 17.18 -9.41
CA THR A 85 -15.08 17.78 -9.67
C THR A 85 -13.97 16.76 -9.85
N THR A 86 -14.19 15.50 -9.46
CA THR A 86 -13.17 14.44 -9.53
C THR A 86 -13.37 13.59 -10.78
N GLN A 87 -12.41 13.69 -11.70
CA GLN A 87 -12.36 12.87 -12.93
C GLN A 87 -11.43 11.67 -12.77
N TYR A 88 -10.34 11.85 -12.02
CA TYR A 88 -9.32 10.84 -11.82
C TYR A 88 -8.98 10.69 -10.34
N LEU A 89 -8.76 9.45 -9.92
CA LEU A 89 -8.10 9.13 -8.66
C LEU A 89 -6.96 8.16 -8.96
N GLU A 90 -5.78 8.52 -8.48
CA GLU A 90 -4.59 7.68 -8.53
C GLU A 90 -4.17 7.31 -7.12
N TRP A 91 -3.67 6.09 -6.93
CA TRP A 91 -3.08 5.66 -5.66
C TRP A 91 -1.93 4.68 -5.87
N ARG A 92 -1.04 4.65 -4.89
CA ARG A 92 0.08 3.70 -4.81
C ARG A 92 0.54 3.53 -3.37
N SER A 93 1.14 2.40 -3.08
CA SER A 93 1.76 2.08 -1.80
C SER A 93 3.24 1.75 -1.95
N VAL A 94 3.99 2.02 -0.89
CA VAL A 94 5.41 1.73 -0.73
C VAL A 94 5.59 0.91 0.53
N ASP A 95 6.41 -0.13 0.49
CA ASP A 95 6.76 -0.96 1.66
C ASP A 95 7.97 -0.38 2.44
N ASN A 96 8.36 -1.06 3.54
CA ASN A 96 9.51 -0.64 4.34
C ASN A 96 10.87 -0.94 3.67
N ALA A 97 10.91 -1.81 2.67
CA ALA A 97 12.09 -2.11 1.86
C ALA A 97 12.29 -1.14 0.69
N GLY A 98 11.32 -0.26 0.43
CA GLY A 98 11.33 0.72 -0.65
C GLY A 98 10.73 0.21 -1.97
N ASN A 99 10.13 -0.97 -2.02
CA ASN A 99 9.39 -1.43 -3.19
C ASN A 99 8.06 -0.68 -3.28
N GLN A 100 7.77 -0.15 -4.46
CA GLN A 100 6.54 0.59 -4.75
C GLN A 100 5.68 -0.23 -5.72
N GLU A 101 4.38 -0.31 -5.44
CA GLU A 101 3.45 -0.90 -6.40
C GLU A 101 3.29 -0.05 -7.66
N LYS A 102 2.79 -0.67 -8.73
CA LYS A 102 2.32 0.04 -9.92
C LYS A 102 1.16 0.96 -9.55
N THR A 103 1.10 2.12 -10.17
CA THR A 103 0.09 3.13 -9.82
C THR A 103 -1.27 2.69 -10.33
N TRP A 104 -2.25 2.65 -9.44
CA TRP A 104 -3.64 2.48 -9.82
C TRP A 104 -4.22 3.79 -10.31
N LEU A 105 -5.03 3.73 -11.36
CA LEU A 105 -5.74 4.87 -11.94
C LEU A 105 -7.21 4.49 -12.14
N MET A 106 -8.09 5.17 -11.40
CA MET A 106 -9.52 5.18 -11.65
C MET A 106 -9.88 6.39 -12.51
N ASP A 107 -10.49 6.14 -13.67
CA ASP A 107 -11.12 7.15 -14.53
C ASP A 107 -12.64 7.10 -14.32
N PHE A 108 -13.18 8.09 -13.60
CA PHE A 108 -14.61 8.14 -13.28
C PHE A 108 -15.47 8.50 -14.49
N ASN A 109 -14.92 9.20 -15.48
CA ASN A 109 -15.65 9.54 -16.70
C ASN A 109 -15.86 8.31 -17.58
N LYS A 110 -14.85 7.43 -17.63
CA LYS A 110 -14.90 6.19 -18.43
C LYS A 110 -15.37 4.97 -17.62
N GLY A 111 -15.43 5.07 -16.29
CA GLY A 111 -15.70 3.94 -15.40
C GLY A 111 -14.63 2.85 -15.47
N THR A 112 -13.39 3.21 -15.79
CA THR A 112 -12.30 2.23 -15.97
C THR A 112 -11.27 2.32 -14.86
N LEU A 113 -10.88 1.16 -14.34
CA LEU A 113 -9.75 1.01 -13.44
C LEU A 113 -8.59 0.32 -14.15
N LYS A 114 -7.38 0.85 -13.99
CA LYS A 114 -6.15 0.26 -14.53
C LYS A 114 -5.02 0.39 -13.53
N GLN A 115 -4.06 -0.53 -13.61
CA GLN A 115 -2.78 -0.43 -12.91
C GLN A 115 -1.68 -0.21 -13.96
N SER A 116 -0.88 0.83 -13.80
CA SER A 116 0.20 1.24 -14.73
C SER A 116 1.56 1.15 -14.08
#